data_AF-A0A5S4UJX8-F1
#
_entry.id   AF-A0A5S4UJX8-F1
#
_cell.length_a   1.000
_cell.length_b   1.000
_cell.length_c   1.000
_cell.angle_alpha   90.00
_cell.angle_beta   90.00
_cell.angle_gamma   90.00
#
_symmetry.space_group_name_H-M   'P 1'
#
loop_
_entity.id
_entity.type
_entity.pdbx_description
1 polymer ?
#
loop_
_entity_poly.entity_id
_entity_poly.type
_entity_poly.pdbx_seq_one_letter_code
_entity_poly.pdbx_strand_id
1 'polypeptide(L)'
;MEINLTVVFSAVLALAVINTVVFVFLINKIRSLQTNSLTTIGSYSNQLNKNIDDFSQAMKNSFSDLRVEQSEQLEKTMFKLQGEIKELQKQQKASFTELRDEQSEQLKRTMFKLQEEIKEFQIQQKASFTELKNSIEKHSEINTKQSKELTNLISLGFSDSKQQFESREKVLSEFITVKLDENLKLTKQGVFSNNQKHLETFEQLTNQVQMLRIENIVELTNELGKHKKLQVNSNDFIKHLGDCKVVKIEDKTTGQFTQIHYENGIKRSTNTFAGNNLKYQMFFDDTGKAERGIELNDKGEITFEYHYDVAGEINKRVEFNYDDAGKETLRKETNY
;
A
#
# COMPACT_ATOMS: atom_id res chain seq x y z
N MET A 1 19.17 35.13 -223.44
CA MET A 1 20.25 34.84 -222.47
C MET A 1 19.84 33.59 -221.72
N GLU A 2 20.38 32.44 -222.11
CA GLU A 2 20.06 31.12 -221.54
C GLU A 2 20.85 30.90 -220.25
N ILE A 3 20.17 30.47 -219.19
CA ILE A 3 20.77 30.08 -217.91
C ILE A 3 20.92 28.56 -217.89
N ASN A 4 22.13 28.06 -217.62
CA ASN A 4 22.47 26.65 -217.66
C ASN A 4 22.18 25.94 -216.32
N LEU A 5 21.13 25.12 -216.31
CA LEU A 5 20.56 24.41 -215.15
C LEU A 5 21.53 23.40 -214.48
N THR A 6 22.55 22.91 -215.18
CA THR A 6 23.51 21.93 -214.65
C THR A 6 24.43 22.50 -213.55
N VAL A 7 24.72 23.80 -213.61
CA VAL A 7 25.58 24.48 -212.62
C VAL A 7 24.86 24.64 -211.27
N VAL A 8 23.55 24.86 -211.28
CA VAL A 8 22.74 24.98 -210.06
C VAL A 8 22.63 23.63 -209.35
N PHE A 9 22.42 22.54 -210.10
CA PHE A 9 22.24 21.20 -209.51
C PHE A 9 23.52 20.68 -208.84
N SER A 10 24.68 20.93 -209.45
CA SER A 10 25.98 20.54 -208.89
C SER A 10 26.34 21.37 -207.63
N ALA A 11 25.97 22.64 -207.57
CA ALA A 11 26.14 23.46 -206.38
C ALA A 11 25.29 22.99 -205.18
N VAL A 12 24.03 22.60 -205.41
CA VAL A 12 23.14 22.09 -204.35
C VAL A 12 23.65 20.76 -203.79
N LEU A 13 24.15 19.88 -204.65
CA LEU A 13 24.69 18.58 -204.24
C LEU A 13 25.98 18.74 -203.40
N ALA A 14 26.86 19.67 -203.79
CA ALA A 14 28.04 20.01 -203.00
C ALA A 14 27.67 20.55 -201.61
N LEU A 15 26.67 21.44 -201.52
CA LEU A 15 26.16 21.97 -200.25
C LEU A 15 25.56 20.89 -199.35
N ALA A 16 24.80 19.94 -199.91
CA ALA A 16 24.23 18.82 -199.15
C ALA A 16 25.32 17.92 -198.55
N VAL A 17 26.37 17.61 -199.32
CA VAL A 17 27.50 16.80 -198.83
C VAL A 17 28.26 17.54 -197.72
N ILE A 18 28.54 18.84 -197.91
CA ILE A 18 29.20 19.66 -196.89
C ILE A 18 28.38 19.68 -195.59
N ASN A 19 27.06 19.91 -195.67
CA ASN A 19 26.19 19.89 -194.49
C ASN A 19 26.20 18.55 -193.77
N THR A 20 26.21 17.44 -194.52
CA THR A 20 26.24 16.09 -193.94
C THR A 20 27.55 15.83 -193.21
N VAL A 21 28.69 16.23 -193.79
CA VAL A 21 30.01 16.09 -193.16
C VAL A 21 30.11 16.93 -191.89
N VAL A 22 29.61 18.18 -191.91
CA VAL A 22 29.57 19.06 -190.73
C VAL A 22 28.70 18.46 -189.63
N PHE A 23 27.54 17.91 -189.98
CA PHE A 23 26.63 17.29 -189.02
C PHE A 23 27.25 16.04 -188.36
N VAL A 24 27.92 15.18 -189.13
CA VAL A 24 28.65 14.02 -188.60
C VAL A 24 29.80 14.46 -187.67
N PHE A 25 30.53 15.52 -188.03
CA PHE A 25 31.58 16.06 -187.18
C PHE A 25 31.03 16.60 -185.85
N LEU A 26 29.91 17.33 -185.89
CA LEU A 26 29.24 17.85 -184.69
C LEU A 26 28.75 16.72 -183.78
N ILE A 27 28.14 15.66 -184.34
CA ILE A 27 27.71 14.50 -183.55
C ILE A 27 28.91 13.80 -182.89
N ASN A 28 30.01 13.61 -183.62
CA ASN A 28 31.21 13.00 -183.05
C ASN A 28 31.83 13.87 -181.96
N LYS A 29 31.81 15.20 -182.12
CA LYS A 29 32.29 16.14 -181.09
C LYS A 29 31.39 16.13 -179.86
N ILE A 30 30.07 16.09 -180.02
CA ILE A 30 29.11 15.98 -178.91
C ILE A 30 29.30 14.67 -178.15
N ARG A 31 29.44 13.53 -178.86
CA ARG A 31 29.73 12.25 -178.22
C ARG A 31 31.04 12.29 -177.44
N SER A 32 32.11 12.83 -178.03
CA SER A 32 33.40 12.98 -177.35
C SER A 32 33.30 13.84 -176.09
N LEU A 33 32.53 14.94 -176.12
CA LEU A 33 32.29 15.78 -174.95
C LEU A 33 31.49 15.05 -173.88
N GLN A 34 30.50 14.24 -174.25
CA GLN A 34 29.72 13.42 -173.31
C GLN A 34 30.55 12.31 -172.66
N THR A 35 31.43 11.62 -173.42
CA THR A 35 32.33 10.64 -172.82
C THR A 35 33.35 11.29 -171.88
N ASN A 36 33.88 12.47 -172.24
CA ASN A 36 34.79 13.21 -171.36
C ASN A 36 34.08 13.71 -170.08
N SER A 37 32.83 14.17 -170.16
CA SER A 37 32.08 14.59 -168.98
C SER A 37 31.72 13.40 -168.08
N LEU A 38 31.29 12.27 -168.65
CA LEU A 38 30.98 11.04 -167.90
C LEU A 38 32.21 10.45 -167.20
N THR A 39 33.37 10.45 -167.86
CA THR A 39 34.63 10.00 -167.24
C THR A 39 35.09 10.94 -166.13
N THR A 40 34.94 12.25 -166.32
CA THR A 40 35.25 13.25 -165.30
C THR A 40 34.31 13.11 -164.08
N ILE A 41 33.00 12.95 -164.30
CA ILE A 41 32.01 12.70 -163.24
C ILE A 41 32.33 11.40 -162.50
N GLY A 42 32.70 10.33 -163.22
CA GLY A 42 33.14 9.07 -162.63
C GLY A 42 34.39 9.24 -161.76
N SER A 43 35.36 10.05 -162.19
CA SER A 43 36.57 10.34 -161.41
C SER A 43 36.27 11.10 -160.12
N TYR A 44 35.41 12.12 -160.18
CA TYR A 44 34.98 12.88 -158.99
C TYR A 44 34.15 12.02 -158.03
N SER A 45 33.26 11.16 -158.56
CA SER A 45 32.49 10.23 -157.72
C SER A 45 33.39 9.22 -157.00
N ASN A 46 34.39 8.66 -157.68
CA ASN A 46 35.35 7.76 -157.06
C ASN A 46 36.20 8.46 -156.00
N GLN A 47 36.61 9.71 -156.24
CA GLN A 47 37.37 10.50 -155.27
C GLN A 47 36.52 10.88 -154.05
N LEU A 48 35.24 11.23 -154.25
CA LEU A 48 34.31 11.51 -153.16
C LEU A 48 34.06 10.25 -152.31
N ASN A 49 33.85 9.09 -152.94
CA ASN A 49 33.68 7.83 -152.22
C ASN A 49 34.92 7.49 -151.39
N LYS A 50 36.12 7.67 -151.97
CA LYS A 50 37.37 7.47 -151.23
C LYS A 50 37.48 8.41 -150.03
N ASN A 51 37.15 9.70 -150.18
CA ASN A 51 37.18 10.65 -149.07
C ASN A 51 36.16 10.31 -147.98
N ILE A 52 34.98 9.79 -148.35
CA ILE A 52 33.96 9.32 -147.40
C ILE A 52 34.48 8.10 -146.63
N ASP A 53 35.12 7.16 -147.31
CA ASP A 53 35.73 5.99 -146.69
C ASP A 53 36.87 6.37 -145.75
N ASP A 54 37.77 7.26 -146.19
CA ASP A 54 38.88 7.77 -145.38
C ASP A 54 38.36 8.53 -144.14
N PHE A 55 37.31 9.35 -144.28
CA PHE A 55 36.67 10.04 -143.16
C PHE A 55 35.99 9.06 -142.20
N SER A 56 35.27 8.07 -142.72
CA SER A 56 34.62 7.01 -141.93
C SER A 56 35.65 6.21 -141.13
N GLN A 57 36.80 5.91 -141.74
CA GLN A 57 37.90 5.21 -141.08
C GLN A 57 38.58 6.07 -140.01
N ALA A 58 38.84 7.35 -140.31
CA ALA A 58 39.38 8.30 -139.32
C ALA A 58 38.46 8.48 -138.12
N MET A 59 37.15 8.58 -138.35
CA MET A 59 36.14 8.64 -137.29
C MET A 59 36.11 7.37 -136.45
N LYS A 60 36.14 6.19 -137.08
CA LYS A 60 36.20 4.90 -136.36
C LYS A 60 37.45 4.79 -135.49
N ASN A 61 38.61 5.20 -136.01
CA ASN A 61 39.85 5.19 -135.25
C ASN A 61 39.79 6.15 -134.06
N SER A 62 39.33 7.39 -134.28
CA SER A 62 39.17 8.39 -133.20
C SER A 62 38.20 7.91 -132.09
N PHE A 63 37.07 7.29 -132.45
CA PHE A 63 36.16 6.70 -131.46
C PHE A 63 36.78 5.51 -130.72
N SER A 64 37.59 4.69 -131.41
CA SER A 64 38.32 3.59 -130.78
C SER A 64 39.34 4.11 -129.79
N ASP A 65 40.14 5.10 -130.18
CA ASP A 65 41.18 5.70 -129.33
C ASP A 65 40.57 6.37 -128.10
N LEU A 66 39.50 7.15 -128.26
CA LEU A 66 38.77 7.77 -127.15
C LEU A 66 38.21 6.73 -126.18
N ARG A 67 37.68 5.61 -126.71
CA ARG A 67 37.15 4.52 -125.88
C ARG A 67 38.26 3.82 -125.09
N VAL A 68 39.43 3.61 -125.69
CA VAL A 68 40.59 3.04 -125.00
C VAL A 68 41.08 4.00 -123.92
N GLU A 69 41.22 5.29 -124.22
CA GLU A 69 41.66 6.30 -123.26
C GLU A 69 40.71 6.40 -122.06
N GLN A 70 39.39 6.44 -122.30
CA GLN A 70 38.40 6.45 -121.21
C GLN A 70 38.45 5.16 -120.38
N SER A 71 38.65 4.00 -121.01
CA SER A 71 38.78 2.72 -120.30
C SER A 71 40.02 2.71 -119.40
N GLU A 72 41.16 3.19 -119.90
CA GLU A 72 42.40 3.28 -119.11
C GLU A 72 42.27 4.28 -117.94
N GLN A 73 41.60 5.42 -118.16
CA GLN A 73 41.32 6.37 -117.09
C GLN A 73 40.39 5.77 -116.02
N LEU A 74 39.37 5.03 -116.44
CA LEU A 74 38.46 4.33 -115.53
C LEU A 74 39.22 3.27 -114.71
N GLU A 75 40.10 2.49 -115.35
CA GLU A 75 40.89 1.48 -114.65
C GLU A 75 41.86 2.12 -113.64
N LYS A 76 42.55 3.21 -114.01
CA LYS A 76 43.42 3.97 -113.10
C LYS A 76 42.66 4.52 -111.89
N THR A 77 41.46 5.07 -112.11
CA THR A 77 40.63 5.61 -111.02
C THR A 77 40.08 4.50 -110.12
N MET A 78 39.64 3.38 -110.69
CA MET A 78 39.22 2.20 -109.92
C MET A 78 40.36 1.65 -109.06
N PHE A 79 41.58 1.55 -109.62
CA PHE A 79 42.74 1.08 -108.86
C PHE A 79 43.09 2.02 -107.71
N LYS A 80 43.05 3.34 -107.95
CA LYS A 80 43.26 4.36 -106.90
C LYS A 80 42.22 4.24 -105.78
N LEU A 81 40.93 4.15 -106.13
CA LEU A 81 39.84 3.99 -105.16
C LEU A 81 39.96 2.70 -104.35
N GLN A 82 40.35 1.59 -104.99
CA GLN A 82 40.62 0.33 -104.27
C GLN A 82 41.77 0.48 -103.27
N GLY A 83 42.81 1.23 -103.60
CA GLY A 83 43.91 1.57 -102.69
C GLY A 83 43.42 2.39 -101.49
N GLU A 84 42.63 3.44 -101.73
CA GLU A 84 42.07 4.30 -100.68
C GLU A 84 41.12 3.52 -99.75
N ILE A 85 40.27 2.65 -100.30
CA ILE A 85 39.38 1.78 -99.51
C ILE A 85 40.19 0.85 -98.60
N LYS A 86 41.28 0.25 -99.10
CA LYS A 86 42.15 -0.62 -98.29
C LYS A 86 42.81 0.15 -97.14
N GLU A 87 43.28 1.37 -97.40
CA GLU A 87 43.92 2.18 -96.35
C GLU A 87 42.89 2.65 -95.30
N LEU A 88 41.69 3.05 -95.73
CA LEU A 88 40.59 3.36 -94.80
C LEU A 88 40.19 2.16 -93.94
N GLN A 89 40.08 0.96 -94.53
CA GLN A 89 39.81 -0.27 -93.77
C GLN A 89 40.91 -0.57 -92.75
N LYS A 90 42.18 -0.36 -93.12
CA LYS A 90 43.32 -0.54 -92.22
C LYS A 90 43.30 0.47 -91.07
N GLN A 91 43.05 1.75 -91.35
CA GLN A 91 42.91 2.80 -90.34
C GLN A 91 41.75 2.53 -89.39
N GLN A 92 40.59 2.14 -89.93
CA GLN A 92 39.43 1.78 -89.14
C GLN A 92 39.73 0.61 -88.20
N LYS A 93 40.41 -0.43 -88.70
CA LYS A 93 40.82 -1.58 -87.87
C LYS A 93 41.80 -1.18 -86.76
N ALA A 94 42.77 -0.31 -87.06
CA ALA A 94 43.71 0.20 -86.07
C ALA A 94 42.97 0.99 -84.97
N SER A 95 42.10 1.92 -85.35
CA SER A 95 41.31 2.73 -84.41
C SER A 95 40.40 1.88 -83.52
N PHE A 96 39.73 0.85 -84.07
CA PHE A 96 38.95 -0.09 -83.25
C PHE A 96 39.81 -0.90 -82.28
N THR A 97 41.04 -1.22 -82.66
CA THR A 97 41.97 -1.95 -81.79
C THR A 97 42.44 -1.07 -80.64
N GLU A 98 42.83 0.18 -80.93
CA GLU A 98 43.22 1.17 -79.90
C GLU A 98 42.07 1.45 -78.92
N LEU A 99 40.86 1.68 -79.42
CA LEU A 99 39.68 1.92 -78.57
C LEU A 99 39.38 0.71 -77.67
N ARG A 100 39.50 -0.52 -78.20
CA ARG A 100 39.31 -1.74 -77.42
C ARG A 100 40.35 -1.87 -76.32
N ASP A 101 41.61 -1.58 -76.62
CA ASP A 101 42.71 -1.69 -75.65
C ASP A 101 42.57 -0.62 -74.56
N GLU A 102 42.19 0.61 -74.92
CA GLU A 102 41.92 1.69 -73.97
C GLU A 102 40.75 1.34 -73.03
N GLN A 103 39.64 0.82 -73.57
CA GLN A 103 38.51 0.35 -72.76
C GLN A 103 38.89 -0.82 -71.85
N SER A 104 39.72 -1.75 -72.33
CA SER A 104 40.20 -2.87 -71.53
C SER A 104 41.05 -2.40 -70.35
N GLU A 105 41.96 -1.46 -70.57
CA GLU A 105 42.79 -0.88 -69.51
C GLU A 105 41.97 -0.04 -68.53
N GLN A 106 40.99 0.73 -69.00
CA GLN A 106 40.08 1.46 -68.13
C GLN A 106 39.28 0.51 -67.23
N LEU A 107 38.78 -0.61 -67.78
CA LEU A 107 38.06 -1.63 -67.03
C LEU A 107 38.96 -2.29 -65.97
N LYS A 108 40.22 -2.60 -66.30
CA LYS A 108 41.16 -3.15 -65.32
C LYS A 108 41.41 -2.17 -64.18
N ARG A 109 41.60 -0.88 -64.48
CA ARG A 109 41.83 0.16 -63.47
C ARG A 109 40.62 0.33 -62.54
N THR A 110 39.40 0.32 -63.08
CA THR A 110 38.19 0.43 -62.25
C THR A 110 37.98 -0.82 -61.40
N MET A 111 38.19 -2.02 -61.95
CA MET A 111 38.13 -3.27 -61.18
C MET A 111 39.15 -3.28 -60.03
N PHE A 112 40.38 -2.81 -60.27
CA PHE A 112 41.40 -2.74 -59.23
C PHE A 112 41.02 -1.77 -58.10
N LYS A 113 40.52 -0.57 -58.45
CA LYS A 113 40.03 0.39 -57.45
C LYS A 113 38.89 -0.19 -56.61
N LEU A 114 37.92 -0.82 -57.26
CA LEU A 114 36.79 -1.45 -56.57
C LEU A 114 37.25 -2.57 -55.62
N GLN A 115 38.25 -3.36 -56.02
CA GLN A 115 38.82 -4.40 -55.15
C GLN A 115 39.49 -3.82 -53.91
N GLU A 116 40.21 -2.72 -54.02
CA GLU A 116 40.82 -2.04 -52.87
C GLU A 116 39.75 -1.44 -51.95
N GLU A 117 38.74 -0.75 -52.50
CA GLU A 117 37.61 -0.22 -51.71
C GLU A 117 36.86 -1.32 -50.94
N ILE A 118 36.65 -2.49 -51.57
CA ILE A 118 36.03 -3.65 -50.90
C ILE A 118 36.90 -4.15 -49.74
N LYS A 119 38.23 -4.21 -49.91
CA LYS A 119 39.13 -4.62 -48.83
C LYS A 119 39.11 -3.64 -47.66
N GLU A 120 39.18 -2.34 -47.95
CA GLU A 120 39.11 -1.30 -46.91
C GLU A 120 37.78 -1.37 -46.14
N PHE A 121 36.66 -1.51 -46.86
CA PHE A 121 35.35 -1.67 -46.24
C PHE A 121 35.27 -2.90 -45.34
N GLN A 122 35.83 -4.05 -45.77
CA GLN A 122 35.88 -5.27 -44.94
C GLN A 122 36.74 -5.09 -43.69
N ILE A 123 37.87 -4.39 -43.79
CA ILE A 123 38.73 -4.08 -42.65
C ILE A 123 37.98 -3.18 -41.66
N GLN A 124 37.32 -2.13 -42.15
CA GLN A 124 36.55 -1.21 -41.32
C GLN A 124 35.39 -1.93 -40.62
N GLN A 125 34.66 -2.79 -41.33
CA GLN A 125 33.57 -3.58 -40.74
C GLN A 125 34.07 -4.50 -39.62
N LYS A 126 35.22 -5.18 -39.80
CA LYS A 126 35.82 -6.03 -38.77
C LYS A 126 36.26 -5.23 -37.54
N ALA A 127 36.83 -4.05 -37.74
CA ALA A 127 37.22 -3.16 -36.64
C ALA A 127 36.00 -2.73 -35.82
N SER A 128 34.94 -2.24 -36.48
CA SER A 128 33.70 -1.82 -35.81
C SER A 128 33.03 -2.98 -35.07
N PHE A 129 33.03 -4.19 -35.64
CA PHE A 129 32.47 -5.37 -34.99
C PHE A 129 33.27 -5.78 -33.73
N THR A 130 34.60 -5.66 -33.79
CA THR A 130 35.48 -5.94 -32.65
C THR A 130 35.24 -4.93 -31.52
N GLU A 131 35.10 -3.65 -31.86
CA GLU A 131 34.82 -2.58 -30.89
C GLU A 131 33.46 -2.77 -30.21
N LEU A 132 32.42 -3.09 -30.99
CA LEU A 132 31.10 -3.42 -30.47
C LEU A 132 31.14 -4.62 -29.51
N LYS A 133 31.84 -5.68 -29.89
CA LYS A 133 32.00 -6.88 -29.05
C LYS A 133 32.65 -6.52 -27.69
N ASN A 134 33.74 -5.77 -27.71
CA ASN A 134 34.43 -5.33 -26.49
C ASN A 134 33.52 -4.47 -25.60
N SER A 135 32.72 -3.60 -26.20
CA SER A 135 31.75 -2.77 -25.47
C SER A 135 30.66 -3.62 -24.79
N ILE A 136 30.16 -4.65 -25.47
CA ILE A 136 29.16 -5.58 -24.92
C ILE A 136 29.75 -6.37 -23.76
N GLU A 137 30.97 -6.92 -23.91
CA GLU A 137 31.66 -7.66 -22.84
C GLU A 137 31.85 -6.80 -21.59
N LYS A 138 32.35 -5.57 -21.76
CA LYS A 138 32.51 -4.60 -20.66
C LYS A 138 31.19 -4.27 -19.96
N HIS A 139 30.10 -4.06 -20.73
CA HIS A 139 28.79 -3.81 -20.13
C HIS A 139 28.26 -5.04 -19.36
N SER A 140 28.51 -6.25 -19.86
CA SER A 140 28.12 -7.48 -19.18
C SER A 140 28.82 -7.66 -17.82
N GLU A 141 30.10 -7.32 -17.75
CA GLU A 141 30.88 -7.37 -16.52
C GLU A 141 30.36 -6.36 -15.49
N ILE A 142 30.07 -5.12 -15.93
CA ILE A 142 29.50 -4.08 -15.07
C ILE A 142 28.16 -4.54 -14.50
N ASN A 143 27.25 -5.05 -15.34
CA ASN A 143 25.95 -5.53 -14.90
C ASN A 143 26.06 -6.68 -13.91
N THR A 144 26.99 -7.61 -14.15
CA THR A 144 27.23 -8.74 -13.24
C THR A 144 27.76 -8.26 -11.89
N LYS A 145 28.66 -7.27 -11.87
CA LYS A 145 29.18 -6.67 -10.64
C LYS A 145 28.09 -5.93 -9.85
N GLN A 146 27.31 -5.10 -10.54
CA GLN A 146 26.19 -4.37 -9.92
C GLN A 146 25.13 -5.31 -9.35
N SER A 147 24.81 -6.39 -10.06
CA SER A 147 23.86 -7.42 -9.58
C SER A 147 24.35 -8.10 -8.29
N LYS A 148 25.65 -8.43 -8.21
CA LYS A 148 26.25 -8.98 -6.99
C LYS A 148 26.24 -7.97 -5.84
N GLU A 149 26.61 -6.71 -6.09
CA GLU A 149 26.57 -5.66 -5.07
C GLU A 149 25.15 -5.43 -4.55
N LEU A 150 24.14 -5.37 -5.43
CA LEU A 150 22.74 -5.23 -5.04
C LEU A 150 22.27 -6.42 -4.19
N THR A 151 22.61 -7.64 -4.59
CA THR A 151 22.27 -8.86 -3.83
C THR A 151 22.89 -8.82 -2.42
N ASN A 152 24.15 -8.39 -2.30
CA ASN A 152 24.82 -8.25 -1.02
C ASN A 152 24.18 -7.17 -0.14
N LEU A 153 23.82 -6.01 -0.71
CA LEU A 153 23.12 -4.94 0.01
C LEU A 153 21.76 -5.40 0.53
N ILE A 154 21.00 -6.14 -0.28
CA ILE A 154 19.72 -6.72 0.13
C ILE A 154 19.93 -7.71 1.29
N SER A 155 20.92 -8.60 1.19
CA SER A 155 21.24 -9.58 2.24
C SER A 155 21.64 -8.91 3.56
N LEU A 156 22.48 -7.88 3.51
CA LEU A 156 22.88 -7.08 4.67
C LEU A 156 21.68 -6.38 5.30
N GLY A 157 20.84 -5.71 4.49
CA GLY A 157 19.64 -5.01 4.96
C GLY A 157 18.63 -5.95 5.62
N PHE A 158 18.40 -7.14 5.05
CA PHE A 158 17.53 -8.15 5.66
C PHE A 158 18.11 -8.68 6.98
N SER A 159 19.42 -8.91 7.05
CA SER A 159 20.08 -9.42 8.25
C SER A 159 20.01 -8.41 9.40
N ASP A 160 20.30 -7.13 9.12
CA ASP A 160 20.22 -6.06 10.11
C ASP A 160 18.76 -5.84 10.58
N SER A 161 17.81 -5.80 9.64
CA SER A 161 16.39 -5.66 10.00
C SER A 161 15.88 -6.83 10.84
N LYS A 162 16.33 -8.06 10.55
CA LYS A 162 15.99 -9.25 11.34
C LYS A 162 16.54 -9.14 12.76
N GLN A 163 17.81 -8.78 12.90
CA GLN A 163 18.45 -8.61 14.21
C GLN A 163 17.77 -7.50 15.04
N GLN A 164 17.42 -6.38 14.40
CA GLN A 164 16.66 -5.31 15.05
C GLN A 164 15.28 -5.80 15.52
N PHE A 165 14.56 -6.58 14.70
CA PHE A 165 13.26 -7.12 15.08
C PHE A 165 13.36 -8.07 16.28
N GLU A 166 14.29 -9.04 16.23
CA GLU A 166 14.53 -10.00 17.31
C GLU A 166 14.92 -9.29 18.62
N SER A 167 15.74 -8.24 18.55
CA SER A 167 16.12 -7.46 19.74
C SER A 167 14.93 -6.71 20.35
N ARG A 168 14.07 -6.11 19.52
CA ARG A 168 12.88 -5.39 19.97
C ARG A 168 11.83 -6.33 20.55
N GLU A 169 11.65 -7.49 19.93
CA GLU A 169 10.75 -8.53 20.42
C GLU A 169 11.15 -9.00 21.81
N LYS A 170 12.45 -9.25 22.02
CA LYS A 170 12.99 -9.65 23.33
C LYS A 170 12.74 -8.58 24.40
N VAL A 171 13.06 -7.31 24.11
CA VAL A 171 12.86 -6.20 25.05
C VAL A 171 11.37 -6.02 25.38
N LEU A 172 10.49 -6.12 24.38
CA LEU A 172 9.06 -5.99 24.58
C LEU A 172 8.50 -7.15 25.43
N SER A 173 8.96 -8.37 25.18
CA SER A 173 8.57 -9.56 25.96
C SER A 173 8.97 -9.40 27.43
N GLU A 174 10.23 -9.03 27.69
CA GLU A 174 10.72 -8.76 29.06
C GLU A 174 9.90 -7.66 29.76
N PHE A 175 9.61 -6.56 29.06
CA PHE A 175 8.79 -5.47 29.59
C PHE A 175 7.37 -5.93 29.97
N ILE A 176 6.72 -6.72 29.10
CA ILE A 176 5.38 -7.27 29.36
C ILE A 176 5.40 -8.17 30.59
N THR A 177 6.39 -9.07 30.71
CA THR A 177 6.52 -9.96 31.87
C THR A 177 6.66 -9.16 33.17
N VAL A 178 7.53 -8.16 33.21
CA VAL A 178 7.71 -7.30 34.39
C VAL A 178 6.42 -6.58 34.77
N LYS A 179 5.70 -6.01 33.78
CA LYS A 179 4.44 -5.28 34.05
C LYS A 179 3.32 -6.19 34.51
N LEU A 180 3.23 -7.41 33.99
CA LEU A 180 2.27 -8.41 34.46
C LEU A 180 2.54 -8.79 35.91
N ASP A 181 3.81 -9.03 36.27
CA ASP A 181 4.20 -9.37 37.64
C ASP A 181 3.92 -8.23 38.63
N GLU A 182 4.21 -6.98 38.25
CA GLU A 182 3.86 -5.79 39.05
C GLU A 182 2.35 -5.70 39.29
N ASN A 183 1.54 -5.87 38.23
CA ASN A 183 0.09 -5.79 38.33
C ASN A 183 -0.49 -6.93 39.18
N LEU A 184 0.07 -8.15 39.06
CA LEU A 184 -0.32 -9.28 39.89
C LEU A 184 -0.03 -9.02 41.38
N LYS A 185 1.12 -8.40 41.70
CA LYS A 185 1.47 -8.00 43.07
C LYS A 185 0.50 -6.95 43.62
N LEU A 186 0.21 -5.91 42.85
CA LEU A 186 -0.76 -4.87 43.24
C LEU A 186 -2.16 -5.43 43.47
N THR A 187 -2.60 -6.33 42.59
CA THR A 187 -3.89 -7.01 42.72
C THR A 187 -3.95 -7.85 44.00
N LYS A 188 -2.91 -8.64 44.29
CA LYS A 188 -2.81 -9.43 45.53
C LYS A 188 -2.83 -8.55 46.78
N GLN A 189 -2.11 -7.42 46.76
CA GLN A 189 -2.13 -6.46 47.86
C GLN A 189 -3.51 -5.83 48.06
N GLY A 190 -4.19 -5.45 46.97
CA GLY A 190 -5.55 -4.93 47.02
C GLY A 190 -6.55 -5.92 47.62
N VAL A 191 -6.51 -7.18 47.19
CA VAL A 191 -7.35 -8.25 47.75
C VAL A 191 -7.06 -8.47 49.24
N PHE A 192 -5.80 -8.53 49.63
CA PHE A 192 -5.42 -8.69 51.04
C PHE A 192 -5.93 -7.53 51.90
N SER A 193 -5.70 -6.29 51.48
CA SER A 193 -6.17 -5.09 52.19
C SER A 193 -7.69 -5.06 52.31
N ASN A 194 -8.42 -5.47 51.26
CA ASN A 194 -9.88 -5.53 51.30
C ASN A 194 -10.38 -6.60 52.28
N ASN A 195 -9.75 -7.78 52.29
CA ASN A 195 -10.10 -8.83 53.25
C ASN A 195 -9.85 -8.40 54.69
N GLN A 196 -8.76 -7.66 54.96
CA GLN A 196 -8.48 -7.12 56.28
C GLN A 196 -9.55 -6.10 56.73
N LYS A 197 -9.98 -5.20 55.84
CA LYS A 197 -11.10 -4.28 56.12
C LYS A 197 -12.41 -5.02 56.40
N HIS A 198 -12.69 -6.11 55.68
CA HIS A 198 -13.86 -6.94 55.95
C HIS A 198 -13.81 -7.58 57.34
N LEU A 199 -12.64 -8.05 57.78
CA LEU A 199 -12.45 -8.59 59.13
C LEU A 199 -12.66 -7.51 60.20
N GLU A 200 -12.06 -6.33 60.03
CA GLU A 200 -12.26 -5.19 60.94
C GLU A 200 -13.74 -4.80 61.03
N THR A 201 -14.45 -4.76 59.90
CA THR A 201 -15.89 -4.47 59.85
C THR A 201 -16.70 -5.56 60.58
N PHE A 202 -16.31 -6.82 60.44
CA PHE A 202 -16.97 -7.94 61.11
C PHE A 202 -16.77 -7.90 62.63
N GLU A 203 -15.56 -7.56 63.10
CA GLU A 203 -15.28 -7.34 64.52
C GLU A 203 -16.10 -6.19 65.10
N GLN A 204 -16.18 -5.06 64.39
CA GLN A 204 -17.00 -3.92 64.78
C GLN A 204 -18.48 -4.31 64.89
N LEU A 205 -19.02 -5.01 63.91
CA LEU A 205 -20.41 -5.49 63.92
C LEU A 205 -20.65 -6.45 65.10
N THR A 206 -19.71 -7.35 65.36
CA THR A 206 -19.79 -8.29 66.50
C THR A 206 -19.86 -7.54 67.83
N ASN A 207 -19.03 -6.51 68.01
CA ASN A 207 -19.04 -5.68 69.21
C ASN A 207 -20.36 -4.93 69.38
N GLN A 208 -20.91 -4.36 68.30
CA GLN A 208 -22.22 -3.70 68.33
C GLN A 208 -23.34 -4.66 68.74
N VAL A 209 -23.35 -5.89 68.21
CA VAL A 209 -24.34 -6.92 68.59
C VAL A 209 -24.21 -7.30 70.07
N GLN A 210 -23.00 -7.43 70.61
CA GLN A 210 -22.81 -7.74 72.04
C GLN A 210 -23.27 -6.59 72.94
N MET A 211 -23.01 -5.34 72.56
CA MET A 211 -23.50 -4.17 73.30
C MET A 211 -25.03 -4.13 73.37
N LEU A 212 -25.71 -4.35 72.24
CA LEU A 212 -27.18 -4.42 72.19
C LEU A 212 -27.73 -5.54 73.11
N ARG A 213 -27.05 -6.68 73.18
CA ARG A 213 -27.46 -7.77 74.10
C ARG A 213 -27.35 -7.36 75.56
N ILE A 214 -26.28 -6.64 75.94
CA ILE A 214 -26.09 -6.15 77.30
C ILE A 214 -27.17 -5.13 77.66
N GLU A 215 -27.42 -4.16 76.77
CA GLU A 215 -28.45 -3.13 76.97
C GLU A 215 -29.82 -3.76 77.23
N ASN A 216 -30.23 -4.72 76.39
CA ASN A 216 -31.49 -5.45 76.56
C ASN A 216 -31.60 -6.18 77.91
N ILE A 217 -30.51 -6.80 78.40
CA ILE A 217 -30.51 -7.52 79.69
C ILE A 217 -30.66 -6.54 80.86
N VAL A 218 -29.96 -5.40 80.80
CA VAL A 218 -30.03 -4.36 81.84
C VAL A 218 -31.44 -3.79 81.94
N GLU A 219 -32.07 -3.48 80.80
CA GLU A 219 -33.43 -2.96 80.74
C GLU A 219 -34.45 -3.93 81.36
N LEU A 220 -34.41 -5.20 80.95
CA LEU A 220 -35.28 -6.25 81.50
C LEU A 220 -35.11 -6.45 83.02
N THR A 221 -33.87 -6.36 83.51
CA THR A 221 -33.57 -6.54 84.94
C THR A 221 -34.13 -5.40 85.79
N ASN A 222 -34.01 -4.16 85.31
CA ASN A 222 -34.48 -2.97 86.03
C ASN A 222 -36.01 -2.94 86.15
N GLU A 223 -36.74 -3.33 85.11
CA GLU A 223 -38.21 -3.38 85.15
C GLU A 223 -38.73 -4.47 86.11
N LEU A 224 -38.04 -5.61 86.22
CA LEU A 224 -38.42 -6.67 87.16
C LEU A 224 -38.29 -6.25 88.64
N GLY A 225 -37.34 -5.36 88.97
CA GLY A 225 -37.06 -4.94 90.34
C GLY A 225 -38.13 -4.04 90.97
N LYS A 226 -38.90 -3.29 90.16
CA LYS A 226 -39.85 -2.27 90.66
C LYS A 226 -41.11 -2.82 91.37
N HIS A 227 -41.43 -4.12 91.25
CA HIS A 227 -42.80 -4.62 91.52
C HIS A 227 -42.99 -5.57 92.73
N LYS A 228 -42.09 -5.66 93.72
CA LYS A 228 -42.28 -6.58 94.89
C LYS A 228 -42.57 -5.86 96.22
N LYS A 229 -43.84 -5.72 96.62
CA LYS A 229 -44.26 -5.51 98.03
C LYS A 229 -44.68 -6.86 98.63
N LEU A 230 -44.02 -7.32 99.68
CA LEU A 230 -44.31 -8.59 100.37
C LEU A 230 -45.13 -8.34 101.65
N GLN A 231 -46.39 -8.76 101.65
CA GLN A 231 -47.29 -8.69 102.81
C GLN A 231 -47.94 -10.05 103.05
N VAL A 232 -48.06 -10.46 104.32
CA VAL A 232 -48.82 -11.64 104.74
C VAL A 232 -50.04 -11.16 105.49
N ASN A 233 -51.22 -11.45 104.93
CA ASN A 233 -52.50 -10.96 105.43
C ASN A 233 -53.26 -12.12 106.11
N SER A 234 -53.51 -12.02 107.41
CA SER A 234 -54.35 -12.97 108.16
C SER A 234 -55.68 -12.31 108.56
N ASN A 235 -56.59 -13.05 109.19
CA ASN A 235 -57.88 -12.50 109.61
C ASN A 235 -57.71 -11.33 110.59
N ASP A 236 -56.76 -11.44 111.52
CA ASP A 236 -56.59 -10.47 112.62
C ASP A 236 -55.45 -9.47 112.38
N PHE A 237 -54.45 -9.80 111.55
CA PHE A 237 -53.25 -8.99 111.39
C PHE A 237 -52.77 -8.87 109.94
N ILE A 238 -52.07 -7.76 109.63
CA ILE A 238 -51.26 -7.60 108.42
C ILE A 238 -49.79 -7.58 108.83
N LYS A 239 -48.99 -8.51 108.30
CA LYS A 239 -47.54 -8.56 108.52
C LYS A 239 -46.82 -8.04 107.27
N HIS A 240 -46.02 -6.99 107.43
CA HIS A 240 -45.16 -6.47 106.37
C HIS A 240 -43.80 -7.15 106.45
N LEU A 241 -43.35 -7.69 105.31
CA LEU A 241 -42.05 -8.35 105.20
C LEU A 241 -41.01 -7.41 104.60
N GLY A 242 -39.85 -7.34 105.23
CA GLY A 242 -38.64 -6.70 104.72
C GLY A 242 -37.45 -7.61 105.03
N ASP A 243 -36.52 -7.79 104.10
CA ASP A 243 -35.34 -8.66 104.27
C ASP A 243 -35.67 -10.04 104.88
N CYS A 244 -36.72 -10.69 104.36
CA CYS A 244 -37.22 -12.01 104.79
C CYS A 244 -37.66 -12.12 106.26
N LYS A 245 -37.90 -11.01 106.95
CA LYS A 245 -38.40 -10.94 108.33
C LYS A 245 -39.60 -10.01 108.44
N VAL A 246 -40.37 -10.14 109.52
CA VAL A 246 -41.52 -9.28 109.79
C VAL A 246 -41.00 -7.95 110.36
N VAL A 247 -41.25 -6.84 109.67
CA VAL A 247 -40.79 -5.50 110.11
C VAL A 247 -41.90 -4.66 110.74
N LYS A 248 -43.16 -4.95 110.40
CA LYS A 248 -44.35 -4.30 110.96
C LYS A 248 -45.49 -5.31 111.04
N ILE A 249 -46.21 -5.29 112.15
CA ILE A 249 -47.47 -6.02 112.35
C ILE A 249 -48.56 -4.98 112.60
N GLU A 250 -49.66 -5.06 111.88
CA GLU A 250 -50.83 -4.20 112.05
C GLU A 250 -52.02 -5.03 112.49
N ASP A 251 -52.62 -4.69 113.62
CA ASP A 251 -53.86 -5.27 114.13
C ASP A 251 -55.04 -4.60 113.43
N LYS A 252 -55.84 -5.40 112.73
CA LYS A 252 -56.97 -4.90 111.94
C LYS A 252 -58.15 -4.44 112.78
N THR A 253 -58.33 -5.00 113.97
CA THR A 253 -59.47 -4.69 114.84
C THR A 253 -59.21 -3.41 115.60
N THR A 254 -58.00 -3.24 116.13
CA THR A 254 -57.65 -2.07 116.95
C THR A 254 -57.01 -0.93 116.15
N GLY A 255 -56.50 -1.21 114.95
CA GLY A 255 -55.70 -0.28 114.15
C GLY A 255 -54.31 -0.01 114.75
N GLN A 256 -53.93 -0.73 115.81
CA GLN A 256 -52.62 -0.60 116.41
C GLN A 256 -51.57 -1.27 115.54
N PHE A 257 -50.36 -0.74 115.53
CA PHE A 257 -49.25 -1.38 114.83
C PHE A 257 -48.03 -1.54 115.73
N THR A 258 -47.38 -2.68 115.58
CA THR A 258 -46.12 -3.00 116.24
C THR A 258 -45.00 -2.92 115.21
N GLN A 259 -44.04 -2.03 115.42
CA GLN A 259 -42.81 -1.98 114.65
C GLN A 259 -41.73 -2.82 115.35
N ILE A 260 -41.04 -3.66 114.57
CA ILE A 260 -40.01 -4.56 115.08
C ILE A 260 -38.63 -4.04 114.68
N HIS A 261 -37.81 -3.72 115.66
CA HIS A 261 -36.44 -3.26 115.45
C HIS A 261 -35.47 -4.41 115.63
N TYR A 262 -34.70 -4.67 114.58
CA TYR A 262 -33.67 -5.70 114.56
C TYR A 262 -32.30 -5.05 114.52
N GLU A 263 -31.34 -5.62 115.25
CA GLU A 263 -29.93 -5.30 115.17
C GLU A 263 -29.17 -6.61 114.99
N ASN A 264 -28.30 -6.69 113.99
CA ASN A 264 -27.56 -7.92 113.63
C ASN A 264 -28.47 -9.17 113.46
N GLY A 265 -29.71 -8.97 113.02
CA GLY A 265 -30.69 -10.04 112.83
C GLY A 265 -31.44 -10.46 114.10
N ILE A 266 -31.06 -9.95 115.26
CA ILE A 266 -31.70 -10.23 116.55
C ILE A 266 -32.72 -9.14 116.85
N LYS A 267 -33.90 -9.54 117.33
CA LYS A 267 -34.96 -8.61 117.74
C LYS A 267 -34.48 -7.87 118.98
N ARG A 268 -34.36 -6.54 118.91
CA ARG A 268 -33.88 -5.69 120.02
C ARG A 268 -34.99 -5.00 120.76
N SER A 269 -35.97 -4.51 120.01
CA SER A 269 -37.14 -3.88 120.60
C SER A 269 -38.36 -4.00 119.72
N THR A 270 -39.52 -3.88 120.35
CA THR A 270 -40.79 -3.68 119.66
C THR A 270 -41.50 -2.50 120.24
N ASN A 271 -42.03 -1.67 119.35
CA ASN A 271 -42.78 -0.47 119.70
C ASN A 271 -44.20 -0.65 119.18
N THR A 272 -45.18 -0.68 120.08
CA THR A 272 -46.60 -0.79 119.74
C THR A 272 -47.26 0.57 119.87
N PHE A 273 -47.82 1.04 118.75
CA PHE A 273 -48.46 2.34 118.62
C PHE A 273 -49.96 2.19 118.48
N ALA A 274 -50.70 3.07 119.15
CA ALA A 274 -52.09 3.35 118.86
C ALA A 274 -52.18 4.77 118.29
N GLY A 275 -52.40 4.88 116.97
CA GLY A 275 -52.23 6.15 116.27
C GLY A 275 -50.78 6.63 116.36
N ASN A 276 -50.57 7.82 116.92
CA ASN A 276 -49.23 8.42 117.11
C ASN A 276 -48.66 8.20 118.52
N ASN A 277 -49.41 7.53 119.41
CA ASN A 277 -49.00 7.36 120.80
C ASN A 277 -48.35 5.98 120.98
N LEU A 278 -47.13 5.96 121.52
CA LEU A 278 -46.46 4.73 121.93
C LEU A 278 -47.15 4.20 123.19
N LYS A 279 -47.78 3.02 123.10
CA LYS A 279 -48.48 2.41 124.25
C LYS A 279 -47.62 1.39 124.98
N TYR A 280 -46.88 0.59 124.22
CA TYR A 280 -46.10 -0.50 124.78
C TYR A 280 -44.76 -0.58 124.07
N GLN A 281 -43.70 -0.80 124.84
CA GLN A 281 -42.39 -1.08 124.31
C GLN A 281 -41.78 -2.28 125.03
N MET A 282 -41.24 -3.22 124.26
CA MET A 282 -40.57 -4.41 124.79
C MET A 282 -39.11 -4.40 124.34
N PHE A 283 -38.21 -4.69 125.25
CA PHE A 283 -36.77 -4.81 125.06
C PHE A 283 -36.36 -6.26 125.20
N PHE A 284 -35.39 -6.65 124.39
CA PHE A 284 -34.88 -8.00 124.33
C PHE A 284 -33.36 -7.98 124.48
N ASP A 285 -32.84 -8.99 125.17
CA ASP A 285 -31.41 -9.15 125.42
C ASP A 285 -30.62 -9.52 124.14
N ASP A 286 -29.30 -9.71 124.28
CA ASP A 286 -28.40 -10.15 123.21
C ASP A 286 -28.71 -11.53 122.60
N THR A 287 -29.58 -12.30 123.26
CA THR A 287 -30.06 -13.59 122.75
C THR A 287 -31.47 -13.51 122.15
N GLY A 288 -32.10 -12.33 122.18
CA GLY A 288 -33.44 -12.09 121.68
C GLY A 288 -34.56 -12.51 122.65
N LYS A 289 -34.24 -12.78 123.92
CA LYS A 289 -35.23 -13.06 124.97
C LYS A 289 -35.75 -11.77 125.57
N ALA A 290 -37.02 -11.76 125.97
CA ALA A 290 -37.62 -10.58 126.59
C ALA A 290 -36.91 -10.30 127.92
N GLU A 291 -36.45 -9.07 128.09
CA GLU A 291 -35.75 -8.62 129.31
C GLU A 291 -36.62 -7.62 130.08
N ARG A 292 -37.26 -6.70 129.35
CA ARG A 292 -37.98 -5.58 129.94
C ARG A 292 -39.16 -5.14 129.07
N GLY A 293 -40.29 -4.85 129.67
CA GLY A 293 -41.48 -4.31 129.02
C GLY A 293 -41.91 -3.02 129.71
N ILE A 294 -42.32 -2.02 128.95
CA ILE A 294 -42.87 -0.77 129.48
C ILE A 294 -44.22 -0.47 128.85
N GLU A 295 -45.20 -0.14 129.68
CA GLU A 295 -46.47 0.45 129.28
C GLU A 295 -46.42 1.94 129.56
N LEU A 296 -46.97 2.75 128.64
CA LEU A 296 -46.99 4.19 128.75
C LEU A 296 -48.43 4.71 128.75
N ASN A 297 -48.69 5.77 129.52
CA ASN A 297 -49.94 6.51 129.47
C ASN A 297 -50.01 7.40 128.21
N ASP A 298 -51.14 8.09 128.02
CA ASP A 298 -51.35 8.97 126.86
C ASP A 298 -50.42 10.20 126.82
N LYS A 299 -49.72 10.52 127.93
CA LYS A 299 -48.67 11.56 128.00
C LYS A 299 -47.27 11.02 127.67
N GLY A 300 -47.12 9.71 127.48
CA GLY A 300 -45.82 9.05 127.26
C GLY A 300 -45.02 8.81 128.54
N GLU A 301 -45.67 8.83 129.70
CA GLU A 301 -45.05 8.49 130.99
C GLU A 301 -45.25 7.00 131.27
N ILE A 302 -44.21 6.33 131.80
CA ILE A 302 -44.25 4.88 132.07
C ILE A 302 -45.22 4.61 133.21
N THR A 303 -46.29 3.85 132.97
CA THR A 303 -47.25 3.42 134.00
C THR A 303 -46.85 2.10 134.63
N PHE A 304 -46.37 1.17 133.81
CA PHE A 304 -45.87 -0.13 134.26
C PHE A 304 -44.54 -0.44 133.61
N GLU A 305 -43.62 -0.97 134.41
CA GLU A 305 -42.39 -1.60 133.95
C GLU A 305 -42.37 -3.05 134.42
N TYR A 306 -42.15 -3.97 133.49
CA TYR A 306 -42.08 -5.40 133.70
C TYR A 306 -40.65 -5.86 133.46
N HIS A 307 -40.13 -6.66 134.38
CA HIS A 307 -38.88 -7.39 134.19
C HIS A 307 -39.20 -8.87 134.04
N TYR A 308 -38.51 -9.50 133.09
CA TYR A 308 -38.72 -10.88 132.73
C TYR A 308 -37.53 -11.73 133.19
N ASP A 309 -37.82 -12.96 133.61
CA ASP A 309 -36.80 -13.95 133.91
C ASP A 309 -36.32 -14.72 132.66
N VAL A 310 -35.43 -15.69 132.87
CA VAL A 310 -34.86 -16.50 131.79
C VAL A 310 -35.89 -17.39 131.06
N ALA A 311 -37.05 -17.64 131.67
CA ALA A 311 -38.18 -18.36 131.09
C ALA A 311 -39.14 -17.43 130.32
N GLY A 312 -38.98 -16.11 130.46
CA GLY A 312 -39.86 -15.10 129.86
C GLY A 312 -41.10 -14.82 130.69
N GLU A 313 -41.11 -15.20 131.97
CA GLU A 313 -42.17 -14.88 132.91
C GLU A 313 -41.84 -13.58 133.66
N ILE A 314 -42.86 -12.84 134.09
CA ILE A 314 -42.66 -11.59 134.83
C ILE A 314 -42.21 -11.95 136.24
N ASN A 315 -40.96 -11.62 136.59
CA ASN A 315 -40.43 -11.80 137.95
C ASN A 315 -40.59 -10.55 138.82
N LYS A 316 -40.76 -9.39 138.19
CA LYS A 316 -40.88 -8.10 138.86
C LYS A 316 -41.71 -7.15 138.04
N ARG A 317 -42.62 -6.44 138.70
CA ARG A 317 -43.40 -5.34 138.14
C ARG A 317 -43.24 -4.09 138.99
N VAL A 318 -42.97 -2.98 138.34
CA VAL A 318 -42.94 -1.65 138.95
C VAL A 318 -44.10 -0.84 138.38
N GLU A 319 -44.93 -0.31 139.25
CA GLU A 319 -46.06 0.54 138.92
C GLU A 319 -45.75 1.98 139.33
N PHE A 320 -45.99 2.92 138.43
CA PHE A 320 -45.72 4.34 138.62
C PHE A 320 -47.01 5.14 138.46
N ASN A 321 -47.26 6.06 139.40
CA ASN A 321 -48.30 7.09 139.26
C ASN A 321 -47.67 8.47 139.31
N TYR A 322 -48.22 9.39 138.52
CA TYR A 322 -47.75 10.76 138.41
C TYR A 322 -48.87 11.74 138.82
N ASP A 323 -48.51 12.90 139.34
CA ASP A 323 -49.44 14.01 139.49
C ASP A 323 -49.69 14.71 138.14
N ASP A 324 -50.59 15.70 138.13
CA ASP A 324 -50.92 16.45 136.92
C ASP A 324 -49.72 17.21 136.32
N ALA A 325 -48.67 17.46 137.12
CA ALA A 325 -47.42 18.10 136.71
C ALA A 325 -46.37 17.11 136.18
N GLY A 326 -46.70 15.81 136.10
CA GLY A 326 -45.79 14.76 135.63
C GLY A 326 -44.75 14.32 136.66
N LYS A 327 -44.94 14.68 137.94
CA LYS A 327 -44.06 14.25 139.03
C LYS A 327 -44.54 12.93 139.60
N GLU A 328 -43.62 11.96 139.73
CA GLU A 328 -43.90 10.67 140.36
C GLU A 328 -44.43 10.87 141.79
N THR A 329 -45.64 10.35 142.05
CA THR A 329 -46.32 10.40 143.35
C THR A 329 -46.30 9.05 144.05
N LEU A 330 -46.25 7.96 143.30
CA LEU A 330 -46.18 6.61 143.83
C LEU A 330 -45.30 5.74 142.94
N ARG A 331 -44.43 4.96 143.58
CA ARG A 331 -43.75 3.83 142.97
C ARG A 331 -43.98 2.59 143.82
N LYS A 332 -44.59 1.57 143.21
CA LYS A 332 -44.89 0.31 143.87
C LYS A 332 -44.21 -0.83 143.14
N GLU A 333 -43.38 -1.57 143.86
CA GLU A 333 -42.70 -2.75 143.33
C GLU A 333 -43.37 -4.02 143.84
N THR A 334 -43.66 -4.95 142.93
CA THR A 334 -44.18 -6.29 143.22
C THR A 334 -43.24 -7.30 142.59
N ASN A 335 -42.67 -8.17 143.41
CA ASN A 335 -41.89 -9.33 142.95
C ASN A 335 -42.79 -10.57 142.93
N TYR A 336 -42.64 -11.42 141.92
CA TYR A 336 -43.47 -12.60 141.66
C TYR A 336 -42.69 -13.89 141.81
#